data_AF-A0A954ZWL3-F1
#
_entry.id   AF-A0A954ZWL3-F1
#
_cell.length_a   1.000
_cell.length_b   1.000
_cell.length_c   1.000
_cell.angle_alpha   90.00
_cell.angle_beta   90.00
_cell.angle_gamma   90.00
#
_symmetry.space_group_name_H-M   'P 1'
#
loop_
_entity.id
_entity.type
_entity.pdbx_description
1 polymer ?
#
loop_
_entity_poly.entity_id
_entity_poly.type
_entity_poly.pdbx_seq_one_letter_code
_entity_poly.pdbx_strand_id
1 'polypeptide(L)'
;MFGQTPIDDNAATLAVMPLRSLLDDARSADPVFRTAIIRAVGNEWAARARSQWIVLAVLVVGLLAYVGLTRSYSNTAASLYLGLGFFVYAGILTFILVQYSKRASKAVWRRVVQPLVANGICGSCGYDIAGIPHDTMLLVRCPECGAAWHREYMVARDEHPYEPGRRVGSLGVRQSEIFGRRAWVTKDDRRLYVPVVTRSLYDLALSTTKDDVHRKQLASVSTHVSKMHRNQLLLIFPFVIGGQVVAGSFTGGSLLHLVLLIPVIGIVAGSIGMILDIKPKQHRVACVQAKICPSCVSLLHNAARAGDGCIVCSTCWAAWRA
;
A
#
# COMPACT_ATOMS: atom_id res chain seq x y z
N MET A 1 -21.36 -5.47 -8.28
CA MET A 1 -22.13 -4.97 -7.11
C MET A 1 -21.29 -5.17 -5.86
N PHE A 2 -20.67 -4.09 -5.36
CA PHE A 2 -19.77 -4.16 -4.21
C PHE A 2 -20.55 -3.91 -2.92
N GLY A 3 -20.34 -4.81 -1.96
CA GLY A 3 -21.13 -4.93 -0.74
C GLY A 3 -20.88 -3.80 0.26
N GLN A 4 -21.98 -3.34 0.84
CA GLN A 4 -22.13 -2.34 1.90
C GLN A 4 -21.50 -0.99 1.53
N THR A 5 -22.38 -0.09 1.08
CA THR A 5 -22.18 1.36 1.11
C THR A 5 -21.60 1.75 2.47
N PRO A 6 -20.51 2.52 2.51
CA PRO A 6 -19.96 3.05 3.74
C PRO A 6 -21.09 3.79 4.44
N ILE A 7 -21.21 3.43 5.70
CA ILE A 7 -22.18 3.97 6.61
C ILE A 7 -21.48 5.17 7.24
N ASP A 8 -22.08 6.36 7.12
CA ASP A 8 -21.59 7.53 7.83
C ASP A 8 -21.89 7.41 9.33
N ASP A 9 -21.41 8.35 10.13
CA ASP A 9 -21.62 8.28 11.59
C ASP A 9 -23.11 8.43 11.97
N ASN A 10 -23.98 8.82 11.02
CA ASN A 10 -25.45 8.86 11.16
C ASN A 10 -26.16 7.57 10.72
N ALA A 11 -25.42 6.48 10.51
CA ALA A 11 -25.95 5.24 9.98
C ALA A 11 -26.52 5.33 8.54
N ALA A 12 -26.34 6.46 7.84
CA ALA A 12 -26.84 6.65 6.49
C ALA A 12 -25.95 5.93 5.47
N THR A 13 -26.58 5.28 4.50
CA THR A 13 -25.85 4.64 3.40
C THR A 13 -25.41 5.71 2.41
N LEU A 14 -24.12 6.00 2.38
CA LEU A 14 -23.58 6.98 1.44
C LEU A 14 -23.39 6.35 0.06
N ALA A 15 -23.83 7.07 -0.96
CA ALA A 15 -23.39 6.82 -2.33
C ALA A 15 -21.88 7.11 -2.39
N VAL A 16 -21.08 6.05 -2.51
CA VAL A 16 -19.63 6.21 -2.67
C VAL A 16 -19.41 6.79 -4.04
N MET A 17 -18.88 8.01 -4.08
CA MET A 17 -18.37 8.55 -5.32
C MET A 17 -17.35 7.57 -5.91
N PRO A 18 -17.45 7.20 -7.19
CA PRO A 18 -16.46 6.35 -7.82
C PRO A 18 -15.08 6.98 -7.64
N LEU A 19 -14.11 6.18 -7.22
CA LEU A 19 -12.74 6.64 -6.95
C LEU A 19 -12.11 7.42 -8.12
N ARG A 20 -12.55 7.11 -9.35
CA ARG A 20 -12.14 7.79 -10.57
C ARG A 20 -12.68 9.21 -10.65
N SER A 21 -13.94 9.42 -10.31
CA SER A 21 -14.56 10.75 -10.24
C SER A 21 -13.89 11.62 -9.18
N LEU A 22 -13.59 11.02 -8.01
CA LEU A 22 -12.85 11.67 -6.92
C LEU A 22 -11.43 12.08 -7.36
N LEU A 23 -10.78 11.30 -8.22
CA LEU A 23 -9.48 11.64 -8.83
C LEU A 23 -9.58 12.75 -9.87
N ASP A 24 -10.67 12.83 -10.62
CA ASP A 24 -10.88 13.84 -11.65
C ASP A 24 -11.19 15.21 -11.01
N ASP A 25 -12.03 15.26 -9.96
CA ASP A 25 -12.28 16.48 -9.18
C ASP A 25 -11.06 16.94 -8.38
N ALA A 26 -10.25 15.99 -7.90
CA ALA A 26 -8.98 16.29 -7.25
C ALA A 26 -7.94 16.94 -8.21
N ARG A 27 -8.12 16.85 -9.54
CA ARG A 27 -7.22 17.54 -10.49
C ARG A 27 -7.45 19.05 -10.51
N SER A 28 -8.66 19.51 -10.19
CA SER A 28 -9.03 20.92 -10.07
C SER A 28 -8.82 21.51 -8.67
N ALA A 29 -8.64 20.67 -7.66
CA ALA A 29 -8.53 21.07 -6.26
C ALA A 29 -7.07 21.30 -5.79
N ASP A 30 -6.94 21.80 -4.56
CA ASP A 30 -5.66 22.08 -3.88
C ASP A 30 -4.62 20.95 -4.11
N PRO A 31 -3.38 21.28 -4.51
CA PRO A 31 -2.30 20.30 -4.67
C PRO A 31 -2.12 19.36 -3.47
N VAL A 32 -2.37 19.81 -2.24
CA VAL A 32 -2.28 18.96 -1.04
C VAL A 32 -3.35 17.86 -1.05
N PHE A 33 -4.60 18.24 -1.30
CA PHE A 33 -5.75 17.32 -1.40
C PHE A 33 -5.57 16.34 -2.56
N ARG A 34 -5.13 16.83 -3.72
CA ARG A 34 -4.80 15.99 -4.88
C ARG A 34 -3.79 14.91 -4.54
N THR A 35 -2.75 15.26 -3.80
CA THR A 35 -1.68 14.32 -3.46
C THR A 35 -2.14 13.30 -2.43
N ALA A 36 -2.99 13.71 -1.46
CA ALA A 36 -3.59 12.79 -0.49
C ALA A 36 -4.49 11.74 -1.17
N ILE A 37 -5.35 12.17 -2.11
CA ILE A 37 -6.23 11.26 -2.85
C ILE A 37 -5.44 10.33 -3.76
N ILE A 38 -4.54 10.84 -4.61
CA ILE A 38 -3.76 9.98 -5.52
C ILE A 38 -3.00 8.90 -4.74
N ARG A 39 -2.50 9.22 -3.54
CA ARG A 39 -1.79 8.25 -2.67
C ARG A 39 -2.73 7.21 -2.07
N ALA A 40 -3.83 7.66 -1.49
CA ALA A 40 -4.86 6.79 -0.93
C ALA A 40 -5.36 5.80 -1.99
N VAL A 41 -5.67 6.32 -3.18
CA VAL A 41 -6.13 5.53 -4.32
C VAL A 41 -5.05 4.60 -4.86
N GLY A 42 -3.82 5.10 -5.04
CA GLY A 42 -2.72 4.33 -5.62
C GLY A 42 -2.31 3.12 -4.79
N ASN A 43 -2.27 3.26 -3.46
CA ASN A 43 -1.95 2.16 -2.56
C ASN A 43 -3.04 1.09 -2.57
N GLU A 44 -4.29 1.50 -2.75
CA GLU A 44 -5.40 0.58 -2.84
C GLU A 44 -5.45 -0.19 -4.14
N TRP A 45 -5.16 0.50 -5.25
CA TRP A 45 -5.01 -0.14 -6.54
C TRP A 45 -3.84 -1.12 -6.53
N ALA A 46 -2.72 -0.76 -5.92
CA ALA A 46 -1.57 -1.66 -5.78
C ALA A 46 -1.89 -2.86 -4.88
N ALA A 47 -2.61 -2.68 -3.76
CA ALA A 47 -3.00 -3.76 -2.87
C ALA A 47 -4.01 -4.72 -3.53
N ARG A 48 -5.00 -4.18 -4.27
CA ARG A 48 -5.95 -4.98 -5.06
C ARG A 48 -5.27 -5.69 -6.22
N ALA A 49 -4.39 -5.01 -6.94
CA ALA A 49 -3.61 -5.64 -8.00
C ALA A 49 -2.76 -6.79 -7.43
N ARG A 50 -2.07 -6.57 -6.30
CA ARG A 50 -1.25 -7.60 -5.65
C ARG A 50 -2.09 -8.81 -5.22
N SER A 51 -3.26 -8.62 -4.61
CA SER A 51 -4.13 -9.74 -4.27
C SER A 51 -4.63 -10.45 -5.53
N GLN A 52 -5.08 -9.72 -6.55
CA GLN A 52 -5.50 -10.30 -7.83
C GLN A 52 -4.39 -11.08 -8.54
N TRP A 53 -3.15 -10.60 -8.50
CA TRP A 53 -2.00 -11.29 -9.08
C TRP A 53 -1.66 -12.58 -8.33
N ILE A 54 -1.71 -12.59 -6.99
CA ILE A 54 -1.53 -13.82 -6.19
C ILE A 54 -2.59 -14.85 -6.58
N VAL A 55 -3.84 -14.42 -6.73
CA VAL A 55 -4.96 -15.29 -7.12
C VAL A 55 -4.73 -15.89 -8.48
N LEU A 56 -4.42 -15.04 -9.45
CA LEU A 56 -4.15 -15.48 -10.80
C LEU A 56 -2.99 -16.47 -10.82
N ALA A 57 -1.92 -16.20 -10.06
CA ALA A 57 -0.79 -17.12 -9.93
C ALA A 57 -1.21 -18.47 -9.31
N VAL A 58 -2.01 -18.48 -8.24
CA VAL A 58 -2.50 -19.72 -7.62
C VAL A 58 -3.41 -20.51 -8.56
N LEU A 59 -4.31 -19.84 -9.29
CA LEU A 59 -5.18 -20.47 -10.28
C LEU A 59 -4.38 -21.06 -11.45
N VAL A 60 -3.37 -20.33 -11.94
CA VAL A 60 -2.48 -20.80 -13.01
C VAL A 60 -1.67 -22.01 -12.54
N VAL A 61 -1.08 -21.96 -11.35
CA VAL A 61 -0.34 -23.11 -10.77
C VAL A 61 -1.26 -24.32 -10.58
N GLY A 62 -2.47 -24.11 -10.05
CA GLY A 62 -3.47 -25.16 -9.90
C GLY A 62 -3.89 -25.78 -11.24
N LEU A 63 -4.08 -24.95 -12.27
CA LEU A 63 -4.43 -25.40 -13.62
C LEU A 63 -3.29 -26.22 -14.24
N LEU A 64 -2.04 -25.77 -14.11
CA LEU A 64 -0.87 -26.50 -14.59
C LEU A 64 -0.71 -27.85 -13.89
N ALA A 65 -0.93 -27.89 -12.56
CA ALA A 65 -0.92 -29.14 -11.80
C ALA A 65 -2.04 -30.10 -12.27
N TYR A 66 -3.24 -29.57 -12.53
CA TYR A 66 -4.36 -30.35 -13.07
C TYR A 66 -4.03 -30.97 -14.44
N VAL A 67 -3.48 -30.17 -15.36
CA VAL A 67 -3.07 -30.65 -16.69
C VAL A 67 -1.98 -31.71 -16.59
N GLY A 68 -1.01 -31.54 -15.69
CA GLY A 68 0.04 -32.54 -15.45
C GLY A 68 -0.52 -33.86 -14.91
N LEU A 69 -1.41 -33.81 -13.92
CA LEU A 69 -2.03 -35.00 -13.32
C LEU A 69 -2.91 -35.75 -14.32
N THR A 70 -3.76 -35.04 -15.06
CA THR A 70 -4.65 -35.68 -16.05
C THR A 70 -3.91 -36.34 -17.20
N ARG A 71 -2.72 -35.84 -17.57
CA ARG A 71 -1.87 -36.50 -18.57
C ARG A 71 -1.23 -37.80 -18.07
N SER A 72 -0.98 -37.90 -16.77
CA SER A 72 -0.34 -39.07 -16.15
C SER A 72 -1.32 -40.22 -15.92
N TYR A 73 -2.60 -39.92 -15.76
CA TYR A 73 -3.66 -40.93 -15.60
C TYR A 73 -4.35 -41.21 -16.93
N SER A 74 -4.09 -42.38 -17.52
CA SER A 74 -4.80 -42.85 -18.73
C SER A 74 -6.26 -43.24 -18.49
N ASN A 75 -6.70 -43.32 -17.23
CA ASN A 75 -8.05 -43.71 -16.86
C ASN A 75 -9.02 -42.52 -16.94
N THR A 76 -9.97 -42.58 -17.87
CA THR A 76 -10.99 -41.55 -18.12
C THR A 76 -11.87 -41.24 -16.91
N ALA A 77 -12.09 -42.20 -16.01
CA ALA A 77 -12.84 -41.93 -14.77
C ALA A 77 -12.04 -41.03 -13.81
N ALA A 78 -10.73 -41.26 -13.68
CA ALA A 78 -9.87 -40.46 -12.80
C ALA A 78 -9.74 -39.01 -13.28
N SER A 79 -9.68 -38.78 -14.60
CA SER A 79 -9.61 -37.42 -15.15
C SER A 79 -10.89 -36.60 -14.90
N LEU A 80 -12.07 -37.24 -14.91
CA LEU A 80 -13.34 -36.62 -14.55
C LEU A 80 -13.37 -36.19 -13.08
N TYR A 81 -12.96 -37.06 -12.15
CA TYR A 81 -12.91 -36.71 -10.72
C TYR A 81 -11.91 -35.59 -10.43
N LEU A 82 -10.72 -35.63 -11.06
CA LEU A 82 -9.74 -34.55 -10.96
C LEU A 82 -10.28 -33.23 -11.52
N GLY A 83 -11.04 -33.29 -12.63
CA GLY A 83 -11.66 -32.12 -13.25
C GLY A 83 -12.67 -31.48 -12.31
N LEU A 84 -13.58 -32.29 -11.77
CA LEU A 84 -14.56 -31.84 -10.79
C LEU A 84 -13.88 -31.22 -9.55
N GLY A 85 -12.83 -31.87 -9.03
CA GLY A 85 -12.04 -31.37 -7.92
C GLY A 85 -11.39 -30.01 -8.18
N PHE A 86 -10.85 -29.81 -9.39
CA PHE A 86 -10.27 -28.52 -9.79
C PHE A 86 -11.33 -27.41 -9.86
N PHE A 87 -12.51 -27.68 -10.43
CA PHE A 87 -13.60 -26.69 -10.47
C PHE A 87 -14.09 -26.32 -9.07
N VAL A 88 -14.23 -27.30 -8.17
CA VAL A 88 -14.59 -27.04 -6.76
C VAL A 88 -13.51 -26.20 -6.07
N TYR A 89 -12.23 -26.56 -6.26
CA TYR A 89 -11.10 -25.80 -5.73
C TYR A 89 -11.10 -24.34 -6.23
N ALA A 90 -11.23 -24.13 -7.54
CA ALA A 90 -11.26 -22.81 -8.16
C ALA A 90 -12.48 -21.98 -7.68
N GLY A 91 -13.64 -22.62 -7.52
CA GLY A 91 -14.85 -22.01 -6.96
C GLY A 91 -14.67 -21.55 -5.51
N ILE A 92 -14.14 -22.42 -4.64
CA ILE A 92 -13.85 -22.09 -3.23
C ILE A 92 -12.83 -20.95 -3.14
N LEU A 93 -11.75 -21.04 -3.92
CA LEU A 93 -10.72 -20.00 -3.94
C LEU A 93 -11.32 -18.65 -4.36
N THR A 94 -12.07 -18.62 -5.47
CA THR A 94 -12.76 -17.41 -5.95
C THR A 94 -13.69 -16.84 -4.89
N PHE A 95 -14.46 -17.69 -4.19
CA PHE A 95 -15.34 -17.26 -3.11
C PHE A 95 -14.57 -16.62 -1.95
N ILE A 96 -13.51 -17.28 -1.45
CA ILE A 96 -12.66 -16.76 -0.37
C ILE A 96 -12.13 -15.37 -0.74
N LEU A 97 -11.76 -15.17 -2.00
CA LEU A 97 -11.18 -13.92 -2.48
C LEU A 97 -12.21 -12.81 -2.64
N VAL A 98 -13.41 -13.14 -3.11
CA VAL A 98 -14.53 -12.19 -3.11
C VAL A 98 -14.79 -11.73 -1.67
N GLN A 99 -14.81 -12.64 -0.70
CA GLN A 99 -14.98 -12.28 0.71
C GLN A 99 -13.81 -11.46 1.26
N TYR A 100 -12.57 -11.84 0.93
CA TYR A 100 -11.38 -11.10 1.33
C TYR A 100 -11.36 -9.69 0.73
N SER A 101 -11.75 -9.54 -0.54
CA SER A 101 -11.82 -8.24 -1.22
C SER A 101 -12.88 -7.32 -0.59
N LYS A 102 -14.03 -7.87 -0.17
CA LYS A 102 -15.07 -7.15 0.59
C LYS A 102 -14.60 -6.73 1.98
N ARG A 103 -13.82 -7.58 2.67
CA ARG A 103 -13.23 -7.22 3.97
C ARG A 103 -12.12 -6.19 3.82
N ALA A 104 -11.30 -6.34 2.78
CA ALA A 104 -10.26 -5.40 2.43
C ALA A 104 -10.90 -4.03 2.16
N SER A 105 -11.91 -3.91 1.29
CA SER A 105 -12.54 -2.62 0.98
C SER A 105 -13.02 -1.83 2.22
N LYS A 106 -13.44 -2.50 3.30
CA LYS A 106 -13.74 -1.84 4.58
C LYS A 106 -12.49 -1.31 5.30
N ALA A 107 -11.44 -2.12 5.39
CA ALA A 107 -10.18 -1.70 6.01
C ALA A 107 -9.51 -0.56 5.23
N VAL A 108 -9.66 -0.60 3.92
CA VAL A 108 -9.24 0.39 2.94
C VAL A 108 -9.97 1.70 3.16
N TRP A 109 -11.31 1.65 3.25
CA TRP A 109 -12.12 2.82 3.55
C TRP A 109 -11.64 3.52 4.82
N ARG A 110 -11.44 2.77 5.91
CA ARG A 110 -10.88 3.33 7.16
C ARG A 110 -9.50 3.96 6.97
N ARG A 111 -8.64 3.40 6.11
CA ARG A 111 -7.29 3.94 5.85
C ARG A 111 -7.28 5.18 4.95
N VAL A 112 -8.31 5.38 4.13
CA VAL A 112 -8.39 6.50 3.19
C VAL A 112 -9.23 7.64 3.76
N VAL A 113 -10.39 7.32 4.31
CA VAL A 113 -11.34 8.29 4.84
C VAL A 113 -10.86 8.89 6.15
N GLN A 114 -10.29 8.09 7.05
CA GLN A 114 -9.86 8.60 8.35
C GLN A 114 -8.80 9.70 8.21
N PRO A 115 -7.77 9.59 7.34
CA PRO A 115 -6.87 10.72 7.06
C PRO A 115 -7.56 11.92 6.43
N LEU A 116 -8.51 11.73 5.50
CA LEU A 116 -9.21 12.86 4.87
C LEU A 116 -10.01 13.64 5.92
N VAL A 117 -10.83 12.94 6.70
CA VAL A 117 -11.64 13.52 7.78
C VAL A 117 -10.74 14.16 8.83
N ALA A 118 -9.60 13.55 9.16
CA ALA A 118 -8.64 14.13 10.09
C ALA A 118 -8.05 15.47 9.64
N ASN A 119 -8.00 15.72 8.32
CA ASN A 119 -7.59 16.99 7.74
C ASN A 119 -8.78 17.95 7.49
N GLY A 120 -9.96 17.63 8.02
CA GLY A 120 -11.18 18.41 7.80
C GLY A 120 -11.71 18.27 6.38
N ILE A 121 -11.48 17.14 5.71
CA ILE A 121 -11.95 16.89 4.35
C ILE A 121 -12.97 15.74 4.38
N CYS A 122 -14.14 15.95 3.76
CA CYS A 122 -15.19 14.96 3.72
C CYS A 122 -14.70 13.67 3.03
N GLY A 123 -14.76 12.54 3.74
CA GLY A 123 -14.35 11.25 3.20
C GLY A 123 -15.24 10.68 2.08
N SER A 124 -16.41 11.30 1.85
CA SER A 124 -17.39 10.85 0.85
C SER A 124 -17.22 11.58 -0.49
N CYS A 125 -17.30 12.91 -0.49
CA CYS A 125 -17.20 13.74 -1.70
C CYS A 125 -15.91 14.54 -1.81
N GLY A 126 -15.09 14.61 -0.74
CA GLY A 126 -13.84 15.37 -0.75
C GLY A 126 -13.98 16.88 -0.49
N TYR A 127 -15.18 17.39 -0.17
CA TYR A 127 -15.39 18.79 0.19
C TYR A 127 -14.63 19.18 1.48
N ASP A 128 -14.13 20.42 1.55
CA ASP A 128 -13.50 20.96 2.77
C ASP A 128 -14.58 21.23 3.83
N ILE A 129 -14.61 20.40 4.86
CA ILE A 129 -15.53 20.50 6.00
C ILE A 129 -14.88 21.12 7.23
N ALA A 130 -13.63 21.59 7.12
CA ALA A 130 -12.98 22.29 8.21
C ALA A 130 -13.68 23.63 8.49
N GLY A 131 -13.87 23.94 9.78
CA GLY A 131 -14.51 25.17 10.21
C GLY A 131 -16.04 25.19 10.05
N ILE A 132 -16.65 24.14 9.48
CA ILE A 132 -18.11 24.00 9.48
C ILE A 132 -18.59 23.77 10.91
N PRO A 133 -19.65 24.47 11.37
CA PRO A 133 -20.24 24.22 12.69
C PRO A 133 -20.67 22.76 12.81
N HIS A 134 -20.44 22.18 13.99
CA HIS A 134 -20.92 20.85 14.34
C HIS A 134 -22.27 20.97 15.04
N ASP A 135 -23.08 19.92 14.95
CA ASP A 135 -24.35 19.83 15.68
C ASP A 135 -24.15 19.45 17.16
N THR A 136 -25.26 19.32 17.89
CA THR A 136 -25.26 18.94 19.32
C THR A 136 -24.66 17.55 19.59
N MET A 137 -24.51 16.70 18.57
CA MET A 137 -23.89 15.37 18.66
C MET A 137 -22.41 15.39 18.25
N LEU A 138 -21.80 16.57 18.12
CA LEU A 138 -20.43 16.76 17.63
C LEU A 138 -20.26 16.25 16.19
N LEU A 139 -21.32 16.20 15.39
CA LEU A 139 -21.24 15.79 13.99
C LEU A 139 -21.11 17.02 13.09
N VAL A 140 -20.14 17.00 12.19
CA VAL A 140 -20.00 17.97 11.11
C VAL A 140 -20.66 17.38 9.87
N ARG A 141 -21.72 18.01 9.40
CA ARG A 141 -22.44 17.62 8.19
C ARG A 141 -21.81 18.30 6.98
N CYS A 142 -21.41 17.50 6.00
CA CYS A 142 -20.93 18.00 4.72
C CYS A 142 -22.09 18.67 3.97
N PRO A 143 -21.96 19.95 3.56
CA PRO A 143 -23.04 20.67 2.89
C PRO A 143 -23.30 20.15 1.48
N GLU A 144 -22.29 19.58 0.82
CA GLU A 144 -22.42 19.02 -0.54
C GLU A 144 -23.18 17.68 -0.59
N CYS A 145 -22.75 16.70 0.22
CA CYS A 145 -23.25 15.31 0.11
C CYS A 145 -24.10 14.86 1.29
N GLY A 146 -24.24 15.67 2.33
CA GLY A 146 -24.99 15.35 3.55
C GLY A 146 -24.30 14.38 4.51
N ALA A 147 -23.13 13.82 4.15
CA ALA A 147 -22.37 12.91 5.01
C ALA A 147 -22.00 13.59 6.35
N ALA A 148 -22.19 12.88 7.45
CA ALA A 148 -21.82 13.35 8.78
C ALA A 148 -20.56 12.65 9.30
N TRP A 149 -19.69 13.44 9.94
CA TRP A 149 -18.43 12.97 10.52
C TRP A 149 -18.27 13.53 11.94
N HIS A 150 -17.81 12.72 12.89
CA HIS A 150 -17.49 13.26 14.21
C HIS A 150 -16.35 14.28 14.17
N ARG A 151 -16.59 15.45 14.80
CA ARG A 151 -15.62 16.54 14.94
C ARG A 151 -14.35 16.09 15.64
N GLU A 152 -14.46 15.17 16.59
CA GLU A 152 -13.31 14.63 17.34
C GLU A 152 -12.28 13.94 16.44
N TYR A 153 -12.66 13.51 15.24
CA TYR A 153 -11.73 12.91 14.29
C TYR A 153 -10.92 13.95 13.51
N MET A 154 -11.31 15.24 13.53
CA MET A 154 -10.71 16.33 12.76
C MET A 154 -9.53 17.01 13.49
N VAL A 155 -8.52 16.24 13.86
CA VAL A 155 -7.45 16.71 14.78
C VAL A 155 -6.37 17.55 14.08
N ALA A 156 -6.07 17.26 12.81
CA ALA A 156 -4.80 17.71 12.21
C ALA A 156 -4.75 19.20 11.86
N ARG A 157 -5.90 19.87 11.67
CA ARG A 157 -5.95 21.27 11.22
C ARG A 157 -6.12 22.27 12.38
N ASP A 158 -6.71 21.85 13.48
CA ASP A 158 -6.94 22.70 14.66
C ASP A 158 -5.65 22.89 15.48
N GLU A 159 -4.80 21.87 15.60
CA GLU A 159 -3.53 21.94 16.37
C GLU A 159 -2.39 22.64 15.60
N HIS A 160 -2.46 22.64 14.28
CA HIS A 160 -1.48 23.28 13.41
C HIS A 160 -2.24 24.07 12.35
N PRO A 161 -2.50 25.38 12.58
CA PRO A 161 -3.10 26.24 11.58
C PRO A 161 -2.24 26.13 10.33
N TYR A 162 -2.78 25.49 9.30
CA TYR A 162 -2.18 25.51 7.98
C TYR A 162 -2.08 26.97 7.59
N GLU A 163 -0.87 27.52 7.54
CA GLU A 163 -0.63 28.85 6.98
C GLU A 163 -0.68 28.72 5.46
N PRO A 164 -1.78 29.14 4.79
CA PRO A 164 -1.82 29.12 3.33
C PRO A 164 -0.68 29.98 2.79
N GLY A 165 0.31 29.32 2.17
CA GLY A 165 1.49 29.97 1.59
C GLY A 165 2.84 29.54 2.18
N ARG A 166 2.88 28.89 3.34
CA ARG A 166 4.12 28.27 3.84
C ARG A 166 4.38 26.99 3.05
N ARG A 167 5.04 27.15 1.90
CA ARG A 167 5.48 26.03 1.06
C ARG A 167 6.29 25.10 1.96
N VAL A 168 5.74 23.92 2.25
CA VAL A 168 6.50 22.80 2.82
C VAL A 168 7.78 22.72 1.99
N GLY A 169 8.92 23.04 2.61
CA GLY A 169 10.19 23.26 1.92
C GLY A 169 10.40 22.12 0.94
N SER A 170 10.15 22.43 -0.34
CA SER A 170 10.31 21.46 -1.40
C SER A 170 11.81 21.23 -1.48
N LEU A 171 12.29 20.10 -0.95
CA LEU A 171 13.31 19.35 -1.67
C LEU A 171 12.92 19.49 -3.15
N GLY A 172 13.74 20.16 -3.96
CA GLY A 172 13.39 20.67 -5.31
C GLY A 172 12.94 19.60 -6.32
N VAL A 173 12.69 18.39 -5.84
CA VAL A 173 11.95 17.36 -6.51
C VAL A 173 10.46 17.69 -6.43
N ARG A 174 9.85 17.97 -7.58
CA ARG A 174 8.40 18.14 -7.69
C ARG A 174 7.72 16.98 -6.94
N GLN A 175 6.99 17.29 -5.88
CA GLN A 175 6.26 16.28 -5.10
C GLN A 175 5.41 15.39 -6.03
N SER A 176 4.86 15.93 -7.11
CA SER A 176 4.16 15.16 -8.14
C SER A 176 4.98 14.05 -8.81
N GLU A 177 6.31 14.21 -8.94
CA GLU A 177 7.22 13.19 -9.50
C GLU A 177 7.67 12.17 -8.44
N ILE A 178 7.85 12.61 -7.18
CA ILE A 178 8.11 11.71 -6.04
C ILE A 178 6.91 10.78 -5.80
N PHE A 179 5.69 11.27 -5.90
CA PHE A 179 4.51 10.57 -5.40
C PHE A 179 3.71 9.79 -6.46
N GLY A 180 4.17 9.78 -7.72
CA GLY A 180 3.53 9.05 -8.82
C GLY A 180 3.75 7.53 -8.81
N ARG A 181 4.66 6.99 -7.98
CA ARG A 181 4.93 5.55 -7.89
C ARG A 181 4.98 5.04 -6.44
N ARG A 182 3.95 4.27 -6.04
CA ARG A 182 3.93 3.34 -4.89
C ARG A 182 4.48 3.88 -3.55
N ALA A 183 4.13 5.11 -3.15
CA ALA A 183 4.51 5.61 -1.82
C ALA A 183 3.73 4.88 -0.72
N TRP A 184 4.40 4.08 0.10
CA TRP A 184 3.79 3.35 1.21
C TRP A 184 3.19 4.35 2.20
N VAL A 185 2.05 4.04 2.80
CA VAL A 185 1.52 4.84 3.92
C VAL A 185 1.66 4.03 5.19
N THR A 186 2.26 4.63 6.21
CA THR A 186 2.36 4.05 7.56
C THR A 186 1.75 4.99 8.58
N LYS A 187 1.47 4.48 9.76
CA LYS A 187 1.29 5.33 10.93
C LYS A 187 2.65 5.76 11.47
N ASP A 188 2.77 7.05 11.73
CA ASP A 188 3.82 7.59 12.60
C ASP A 188 3.55 7.16 14.06
N ASP A 189 4.42 7.55 15.00
CA ASP A 189 4.28 7.08 16.38
C ASP A 189 3.21 7.84 17.19
N ARG A 190 2.62 8.90 16.61
CA ARG A 190 1.39 9.56 17.09
C ARG A 190 0.12 9.02 16.43
N ARG A 191 0.24 7.93 15.67
CA ARG A 191 -0.85 7.28 14.92
C ARG A 191 -1.38 8.10 13.75
N LEU A 192 -0.70 9.18 13.35
CA LEU A 192 -1.01 9.93 12.15
C LEU A 192 -0.52 9.17 10.92
N TYR A 193 -1.31 9.20 9.86
CA TYR A 193 -0.94 8.53 8.62
C TYR A 193 0.03 9.42 7.82
N VAL A 194 1.24 8.91 7.61
CA VAL A 194 2.31 9.61 6.89
C VAL A 194 2.82 8.74 5.74
N PRO A 195 3.20 9.35 4.60
CA PRO A 195 3.85 8.59 3.54
C PRO A 195 5.21 8.09 4.03
N VAL A 196 5.66 6.94 3.53
CA VAL A 196 7.01 6.41 3.68
C VAL A 196 7.62 6.37 2.30
N VAL A 197 8.81 6.94 2.21
CA VAL A 197 9.59 7.08 0.99
C VAL A 197 10.05 5.68 0.55
N THR A 198 9.86 5.34 -0.73
CA THR A 198 10.32 4.08 -1.31
C THR A 198 11.82 4.12 -1.63
N ARG A 199 12.42 2.96 -1.88
CA ARG A 199 13.82 2.85 -2.34
C ARG A 199 14.12 3.75 -3.55
N SER A 200 13.25 3.77 -4.56
CA SER A 200 13.47 4.61 -5.76
C SER A 200 13.55 6.10 -5.44
N LEU A 201 12.82 6.54 -4.42
CA LEU A 201 12.83 7.93 -3.96
C LEU A 201 14.02 8.23 -3.06
N TYR A 202 14.56 7.22 -2.36
CA TYR A 202 15.88 7.31 -1.73
C TYR A 202 16.98 7.50 -2.76
N ASP A 203 16.97 6.70 -3.83
CA ASP A 203 17.98 6.80 -4.90
C ASP A 203 17.90 8.18 -5.59
N LEU A 204 16.69 8.72 -5.75
CA LEU A 204 16.49 10.09 -6.24
C LEU A 204 17.00 11.13 -5.23
N ALA A 205 16.64 11.03 -3.94
CA ALA A 205 17.14 11.93 -2.90
C ALA A 205 18.68 11.92 -2.83
N LEU A 206 19.30 10.73 -2.91
CA LEU A 206 20.75 10.51 -3.01
C LEU A 206 21.39 11.24 -4.18
N SER A 207 20.71 11.29 -5.32
CA SER A 207 21.21 11.98 -6.52
C SER A 207 21.08 13.50 -6.43
N THR A 208 20.11 14.00 -5.65
CA THR A 208 19.81 15.43 -5.55
C THR A 208 20.47 16.13 -4.37
N THR A 209 20.83 15.40 -3.32
CA THR A 209 21.42 15.96 -2.12
C THR A 209 22.88 16.33 -2.36
N LYS A 210 23.23 17.61 -2.12
CA LYS A 210 24.60 18.14 -2.22
C LYS A 210 25.45 17.93 -0.98
N ASP A 211 24.83 17.68 0.17
CA ASP A 211 25.54 17.44 1.44
C ASP A 211 26.07 15.99 1.50
N ASP A 212 27.40 15.85 1.56
CA ASP A 212 28.08 14.56 1.63
C ASP A 212 27.72 13.76 2.89
N VAL A 213 27.44 14.43 4.01
CA VAL A 213 27.05 13.74 5.25
C VAL A 213 25.67 13.11 5.07
N HIS A 214 24.71 13.89 4.60
CA HIS A 214 23.36 13.40 4.28
C HIS A 214 23.40 12.30 3.22
N ARG A 215 24.23 12.45 2.18
CA ARG A 215 24.41 11.43 1.12
C ARG A 215 24.94 10.11 1.67
N LYS A 216 25.96 10.14 2.54
CA LYS A 216 26.51 8.93 3.19
C LYS A 216 25.46 8.22 4.06
N GLN A 217 24.67 8.97 4.82
CA GLN A 217 23.60 8.40 5.64
C GLN A 217 22.48 7.79 4.78
N LEU A 218 22.09 8.43 3.68
CA LEU A 218 21.11 7.86 2.76
C LEU A 218 21.62 6.58 2.09
N ALA A 219 22.92 6.54 1.73
CA ALA A 219 23.54 5.38 1.12
C ALA A 219 23.59 4.19 2.10
N SER A 220 23.86 4.43 3.39
CA SER A 220 23.86 3.37 4.41
C SER A 220 22.46 2.76 4.61
N VAL A 221 21.41 3.59 4.61
CA VAL A 221 20.03 3.11 4.68
C VAL A 221 19.67 2.32 3.41
N SER A 222 19.98 2.84 2.22
CA SER A 222 19.68 2.18 0.94
C SER A 222 20.38 0.82 0.81
N THR A 223 21.65 0.73 1.22
CA THR A 223 22.41 -0.54 1.21
C THR A 223 21.87 -1.53 2.23
N HIS A 224 21.49 -1.10 3.44
CA HIS A 224 20.87 -1.96 4.44
C HIS A 224 19.54 -2.54 3.97
N VAL A 225 18.66 -1.68 3.43
CA VAL A 225 17.37 -2.04 2.84
C VAL A 225 17.58 -3.01 1.66
N SER A 226 18.54 -2.73 0.79
CA SER A 226 18.88 -3.61 -0.35
C SER A 226 19.38 -4.99 0.07
N LYS A 227 20.21 -5.05 1.13
CA LYS A 227 20.73 -6.32 1.67
C LYS A 227 19.60 -7.16 2.26
N MET A 228 18.65 -6.54 2.98
CA MET A 228 17.47 -7.26 3.48
C MET A 228 16.64 -7.87 2.35
N HIS A 229 16.40 -7.11 1.27
CA HIS A 229 15.63 -7.61 0.13
C HIS A 229 16.36 -8.77 -0.58
N ARG A 230 17.67 -8.65 -0.79
CA ARG A 230 18.49 -9.71 -1.37
C ARG A 230 18.45 -10.99 -0.52
N ASN A 231 18.56 -10.88 0.80
CA ASN A 231 18.51 -12.04 1.70
C ASN A 231 17.13 -12.73 1.67
N GLN A 232 16.03 -11.96 1.58
CA GLN A 232 14.70 -12.53 1.45
C GLN A 232 14.51 -13.30 0.14
N LEU A 233 15.01 -12.76 -0.98
CA LEU A 233 14.97 -13.46 -2.27
C LEU A 233 15.78 -14.77 -2.23
N LEU A 234 16.95 -14.75 -1.59
CA LEU A 234 17.79 -15.94 -1.41
C LEU A 234 17.09 -17.06 -0.61
N LEU A 235 16.20 -16.73 0.32
CA LEU A 235 15.44 -17.73 1.09
C LEU A 235 14.34 -18.41 0.28
N ILE A 236 13.78 -17.74 -0.73
CA ILE A 236 12.68 -18.29 -1.56
C ILE A 236 13.22 -19.15 -2.70
N PHE A 237 14.36 -18.73 -3.25
CA PHE A 237 15.02 -19.39 -4.37
C PHE A 237 15.15 -20.93 -4.22
N PRO A 238 15.59 -21.50 -3.08
CA PRO A 238 15.71 -22.95 -2.92
C PRO A 238 14.37 -23.68 -2.90
N PHE A 239 13.27 -23.06 -2.44
CA PHE A 239 11.94 -23.69 -2.48
C PHE A 239 11.41 -23.78 -3.91
N VAL A 240 11.67 -22.75 -4.71
CA VAL A 240 11.33 -22.73 -6.13
C VAL A 240 12.10 -23.83 -6.86
N ILE A 241 13.43 -23.87 -6.70
CA ILE A 241 14.27 -24.90 -7.34
C ILE A 241 13.93 -26.31 -6.83
N GLY A 242 13.76 -26.49 -5.52
CA GLY A 242 13.40 -27.77 -4.91
C GLY A 242 12.08 -28.31 -5.44
N GLY A 243 11.06 -27.45 -5.56
CA GLY A 243 9.78 -27.82 -6.17
C GLY A 243 9.91 -28.27 -7.63
N GLN A 244 10.83 -27.67 -8.40
CA GLN A 244 11.10 -28.06 -9.78
C GLN A 244 11.75 -29.43 -9.89
N VAL A 245 12.77 -29.70 -9.08
CA VAL A 245 13.47 -31.00 -9.07
C VAL A 245 12.48 -32.11 -8.72
N VAL A 246 11.64 -31.89 -7.72
CA VAL A 246 10.61 -32.85 -7.32
C VAL A 246 9.60 -33.04 -8.46
N ALA A 247 9.04 -31.96 -9.02
CA ALA A 247 8.05 -32.04 -10.09
C ALA A 247 8.58 -32.74 -11.36
N GLY A 248 9.79 -32.41 -11.79
CA GLY A 248 10.43 -33.01 -12.97
C GLY A 248 10.74 -34.50 -12.80
N SER A 249 10.98 -34.95 -11.55
CA SER A 249 11.23 -36.36 -11.22
C SER A 249 9.97 -37.23 -11.39
N PHE A 250 8.77 -36.67 -11.20
CA PHE A 250 7.51 -37.42 -11.32
C PHE A 250 6.97 -37.49 -12.76
N THR A 251 7.37 -36.58 -13.66
CA THR A 251 6.79 -36.48 -15.01
C THR A 251 7.62 -37.14 -16.11
N GLY A 252 8.67 -37.90 -15.79
CA GLY A 252 9.50 -38.55 -16.82
C GLY A 252 10.33 -37.60 -17.68
N GLY A 253 10.70 -36.42 -17.15
CA GLY A 253 11.87 -35.67 -17.59
C GLY A 253 11.93 -35.12 -19.02
N SER A 254 10.81 -34.74 -19.67
CA SER A 254 10.95 -33.99 -20.94
C SER A 254 11.48 -32.57 -20.66
N LEU A 255 12.59 -32.19 -21.30
CA LEU A 255 13.20 -30.85 -21.26
C LEU A 255 12.18 -29.72 -21.51
N LEU A 256 11.13 -30.01 -22.28
CA LEU A 256 10.03 -29.12 -22.58
C LEU A 256 9.29 -28.63 -21.31
N HIS A 257 9.15 -29.49 -20.28
CA HIS A 257 8.47 -29.13 -19.04
C HIS A 257 9.29 -28.14 -18.20
N LEU A 258 10.62 -28.30 -18.22
CA LEU A 258 11.55 -27.36 -17.59
C LEU A 258 11.45 -25.97 -18.23
N VAL A 259 11.41 -25.90 -19.56
CA VAL A 259 11.29 -24.62 -20.30
C VAL A 259 9.96 -23.92 -20.00
N LEU A 260 8.85 -24.66 -19.91
CA LEU A 260 7.52 -24.09 -19.62
C LEU A 260 7.37 -23.59 -18.17
N LEU A 261 8.18 -24.10 -17.23
CA LEU A 261 8.13 -23.68 -15.83
C LEU A 261 8.91 -22.39 -15.53
N ILE A 262 9.94 -22.06 -16.33
CA ILE A 262 10.73 -20.82 -16.20
C ILE A 262 9.86 -19.54 -16.13
N PRO A 263 8.89 -19.29 -17.02
CA PRO A 263 8.05 -18.09 -16.94
C PRO A 263 7.14 -18.09 -15.70
N VAL A 264 6.61 -19.25 -15.30
CA VAL A 264 5.78 -19.38 -14.08
C VAL A 264 6.61 -19.04 -12.85
N ILE A 265 7.86 -19.51 -12.80
CA ILE A 265 8.82 -19.16 -11.75
C ILE A 265 9.12 -17.66 -11.76
N GLY A 266 9.37 -17.06 -12.92
CA GLY A 266 9.60 -15.62 -13.04
C GLY A 266 8.42 -14.81 -12.50
N ILE A 267 7.19 -15.24 -12.80
CA ILE A 267 5.96 -14.63 -12.30
C ILE A 267 5.82 -14.84 -10.79
N VAL A 268 6.03 -16.05 -10.27
CA VAL A 268 5.93 -16.35 -8.83
C VAL A 268 7.01 -15.62 -8.04
N ALA A 269 8.26 -15.68 -8.46
CA ALA A 269 9.37 -14.96 -7.82
C ALA A 269 9.20 -13.45 -7.91
N GLY A 270 8.74 -12.91 -9.05
CA GLY A 270 8.40 -11.50 -9.21
C GLY A 270 7.23 -11.08 -8.31
N SER A 271 6.20 -11.92 -8.22
CA SER A 271 5.04 -11.69 -7.36
C SER A 271 5.43 -11.72 -5.89
N ILE A 272 6.24 -12.70 -5.47
CA ILE A 272 6.75 -12.81 -4.11
C ILE A 272 7.69 -11.64 -3.81
N GLY A 273 8.55 -11.21 -4.74
CA GLY A 273 9.36 -10.00 -4.59
C GLY A 273 8.50 -8.74 -4.39
N MET A 274 7.36 -8.64 -5.08
CA MET A 274 6.38 -7.56 -4.84
C MET A 274 5.63 -7.70 -3.52
N ILE A 275 5.44 -8.91 -2.98
CA ILE A 275 4.76 -9.16 -1.70
C ILE A 275 5.70 -8.95 -0.51
N LEU A 276 6.96 -9.35 -0.67
CA LEU A 276 8.06 -9.19 0.29
C LEU A 276 8.72 -7.82 0.22
N ASP A 277 8.08 -6.87 -0.45
CA ASP A 277 8.47 -5.48 -0.34
C ASP A 277 8.58 -5.13 1.16
N ILE A 278 9.70 -4.53 1.54
CA ILE A 278 10.19 -4.52 2.92
C ILE A 278 9.09 -3.99 3.83
N LYS A 279 8.76 -4.75 4.88
CA LYS A 279 7.72 -4.37 5.83
C LYS A 279 7.99 -2.92 6.24
N PRO A 280 7.04 -1.99 6.04
CA PRO A 280 7.24 -0.55 6.29
C PRO A 280 7.85 -0.24 7.66
N LYS A 281 7.57 -1.11 8.64
CA LYS A 281 8.17 -1.08 9.98
C LYS A 281 9.71 -1.17 9.97
N GLN A 282 10.29 -2.12 9.24
CA GLN A 282 11.74 -2.31 9.19
C GLN A 282 12.42 -1.12 8.49
N HIS A 283 11.84 -0.66 7.39
CA HIS A 283 12.30 0.54 6.70
C HIS A 283 12.25 1.77 7.60
N ARG A 284 11.12 1.98 8.29
CA ARG A 284 10.96 3.05 9.29
C ARG A 284 12.06 3.01 10.35
N VAL A 285 12.30 1.85 10.95
CA VAL A 285 13.32 1.68 11.99
C VAL A 285 14.71 2.02 11.46
N ALA A 286 15.10 1.50 10.28
CA ALA A 286 16.39 1.79 9.68
C ALA A 286 16.59 3.30 9.40
N CYS A 287 15.55 3.98 8.91
CA CYS A 287 15.59 5.42 8.65
C CYS A 287 15.74 6.24 9.93
N VAL A 288 14.93 5.95 10.95
CA VAL A 288 14.95 6.67 12.23
C VAL A 288 16.28 6.45 12.97
N GLN A 289 16.82 5.22 12.94
CA GLN A 289 18.15 4.92 13.47
C GLN A 289 19.25 5.72 12.76
N ALA A 290 19.14 5.88 11.44
CA ALA A 290 20.03 6.74 10.65
C ALA A 290 19.72 8.25 10.76
N LYS A 291 18.82 8.65 11.66
CA LYS A 291 18.36 10.04 11.86
C LYS A 291 17.85 10.69 10.56
N ILE A 292 17.15 9.92 9.74
CA ILE A 292 16.49 10.37 8.51
C ILE A 292 14.98 10.17 8.67
N CYS A 293 14.20 11.17 8.29
CA CYS A 293 12.75 11.07 8.29
C CYS A 293 12.29 10.03 7.26
N PRO A 294 11.60 8.95 7.66
CA PRO A 294 11.05 7.96 6.74
C PRO A 294 10.06 8.56 5.71
N SER A 295 9.50 9.74 5.99
CA SER A 295 8.41 10.34 5.20
C SER A 295 8.85 11.35 4.15
N CYS A 296 9.85 12.16 4.46
CA CYS A 296 10.34 13.19 3.53
C CYS A 296 11.85 13.16 3.30
N VAL A 297 12.57 12.19 3.90
CA VAL A 297 14.02 12.01 3.75
C VAL A 297 14.86 13.13 4.39
N SER A 298 14.24 14.10 5.07
CA SER A 298 14.97 15.16 5.78
C SER A 298 15.79 14.60 6.94
N LEU A 299 16.90 15.26 7.28
CA LEU A 299 17.66 14.94 8.48
C LEU A 299 16.86 15.27 9.74
N LEU A 300 16.91 14.37 10.72
CA LEU A 300 16.29 14.51 12.04
C LEU A 300 17.27 15.02 13.11
N HIS A 301 18.50 15.39 12.75
CA HIS A 301 19.55 15.76 13.70
C HIS A 301 19.19 16.97 14.60
N ASN A 302 18.45 17.94 14.05
CA ASN A 302 18.01 19.15 14.75
C ASN A 302 16.50 19.16 15.03
N ALA A 303 15.84 18.03 14.86
CA ALA A 303 14.41 17.94 15.12
C ALA A 303 14.17 17.99 16.63
N ALA A 304 13.31 18.92 17.07
CA ALA A 304 12.93 19.03 18.46
C ALA A 304 12.29 17.72 18.94
N ARG A 305 12.68 17.27 20.13
CA ARG A 305 11.94 16.23 20.84
C ARG A 305 10.70 16.87 21.43
N ALA A 306 9.54 16.35 21.05
CA ALA A 306 8.30 16.73 21.70
C ALA A 306 8.17 16.04 23.06
N GLY A 307 7.28 16.56 23.92
CA GLY A 307 7.08 16.07 25.28
C GLY A 307 6.63 14.60 25.38
N ASP A 308 6.16 14.01 24.29
CA ASP A 308 5.77 12.60 24.18
C ASP A 308 6.95 11.66 23.84
N GLY A 309 8.18 12.18 23.78
CA GLY A 309 9.39 11.41 23.45
C GLY A 309 9.57 11.14 21.95
N CYS A 310 8.71 11.70 21.10
CA CYS A 310 8.85 11.63 19.65
C CYS A 310 9.77 12.74 19.12
N ILE A 311 10.53 12.42 18.09
CA ILE A 311 11.25 13.39 17.24
C ILE A 311 10.31 13.82 16.13
N VAL A 312 10.00 15.12 16.07
CA VAL A 312 9.08 15.68 15.06
C VAL A 312 9.89 16.24 13.90
N CYS A 313 9.70 15.69 12.70
CA CYS A 313 10.37 16.19 11.50
C CYS A 313 9.98 17.65 11.23
N SER A 314 10.95 18.57 11.18
CA SER A 314 10.67 20.00 10.90
C SER A 314 10.15 20.27 9.49
N THR A 315 10.34 19.35 8.56
CA THR A 315 9.90 19.49 7.16
C THR A 315 8.47 18.98 6.96
N CYS A 316 8.18 17.75 7.37
CA CYS A 316 6.88 17.11 7.11
C CYS A 316 6.03 16.84 8.36
N TRP A 317 6.53 17.22 9.55
CA TRP A 317 5.84 17.08 10.85
C TRP A 317 5.51 15.66 11.29
N ALA A 318 5.96 14.64 10.54
CA ALA A 318 5.84 13.25 10.96
C ALA A 318 6.64 13.01 12.26
N ALA A 319 6.02 12.32 13.22
CA ALA A 319 6.56 12.07 14.54
C ALA A 319 7.09 10.63 14.68
N TRP A 320 8.35 10.48 15.12
CA TRP A 320 9.02 9.18 15.23
C TRP A 320 9.69 9.00 16.59
N ARG A 321 9.51 7.85 17.24
CA ARG A 321 10.24 7.51 18.47
C ARG A 321 11.70 7.24 18.16
N ALA A 322 12.58 7.93 18.90
CA ALA A 322 14.03 7.95 18.72
C ALA A 322 14.71 6.61 19.01
#